data_AF-A0A8K0QRK2-F1
#
_entry.id   AF-A0A8K0QRK2-F1
#
_cell.length_a   1.000
_cell.length_b   1.000
_cell.length_c   1.000
_cell.angle_alpha   90.00
_cell.angle_beta   90.00
_cell.angle_gamma   90.00
#
_symmetry.space_group_name_H-M   'P 1'
#
loop_
_entity.id
_entity.type
_entity.pdbx_description
1 polymer ?
#
loop_
_entity_poly.entity_id
_entity_poly.type
_entity_poly.pdbx_seq_one_letter_code
_entity_poly.pdbx_strand_id
1 'polypeptide(L)'
;MIRTAASRRPQVAIPSLSGGAHQARSKTFIRQSSEDNDHYYTINKLGPSLPKKPHDSKLFRISDLLLDLDDLDSKHVRPFAPDDEAQLQVKWDVNPTRERLKSRLGQAKEQLDRSRQKSFDIMNGPFNAWRLSSHDILSAALRGAPATPLIDSGEEAQRGGMGDLTAFEALDPRNRLDTFHIICSENAISDYALGNDELLLQWLKTRQRVVQLRRQPSQTPPSPDTFIAALDEQTSIASLRRLVSKALLSGLDTSLFQVSQAPGKQAQRNFSSAIRRACGRILLQCDPLYPAHLETMAFLGNLRQRLASDGLHIGGSLCGLGLQLSARIANSEATLKYLWLGFEHNIWTETPGQMMKDVLFALETYSAHLTTPSEAPPLDVSGRESLLQILTGLGEEDEASPVSFRSVALLFLSEESTVQERDDAMKALRAYISTLGKLGAVATLWKEWRLIGGGVEGNAQTGNNIQNCVNAEDFVAAVRAALSVVALREESVPTHLGLAGCAMLDWQSIELQNPDAWLGSQQDARPIEGFPDGDTRAALDLPLDGWLDAVQRAAEPRGGPRSE
;
A
#
# COMPACT_ATOMS: atom_id res chain seq x y z
N MET A 1 79.41 26.14 -8.14
CA MET A 1 78.98 27.22 -7.22
C MET A 1 77.49 26.95 -6.97
N ILE A 2 76.98 26.59 -5.79
CA ILE A 2 77.28 26.89 -4.39
C ILE A 2 77.09 25.60 -3.57
N ARG A 3 77.95 25.42 -2.56
CA ARG A 3 77.89 24.37 -1.52
C ARG A 3 77.04 24.87 -0.33
N THR A 4 76.35 23.95 0.37
CA THR A 4 76.33 23.67 1.85
C THR A 4 74.98 23.04 2.23
N ALA A 5 74.91 21.77 2.68
CA ALA A 5 75.18 21.22 4.03
C ALA A 5 74.07 21.58 5.05
N ALA A 6 73.45 20.71 5.86
CA ALA A 6 73.80 19.39 6.38
C ALA A 6 72.51 18.64 6.89
N SER A 7 72.45 17.29 6.78
CA SER A 7 72.48 16.30 7.91
C SER A 7 71.19 16.19 8.76
N ARG A 8 70.49 15.06 8.99
CA ARG A 8 70.82 13.63 9.14
C ARG A 8 69.52 12.75 9.16
N ARG A 9 69.51 11.66 8.37
CA ARG A 9 69.03 10.23 8.54
C ARG A 9 67.79 9.85 9.40
N PRO A 10 67.17 8.64 9.21
CA PRO A 10 67.17 7.70 8.07
C PRO A 10 65.77 7.32 7.56
N GLN A 11 65.69 6.90 6.28
CA GLN A 11 64.54 6.19 5.72
C GLN A 11 64.48 4.77 6.28
N VAL A 12 63.31 4.37 6.78
CA VAL A 12 62.92 2.96 6.94
C VAL A 12 61.94 2.64 5.83
N ALA A 13 62.29 1.60 5.06
CA ALA A 13 61.48 1.06 3.98
C ALA A 13 60.08 0.67 4.47
N ILE A 14 59.06 1.00 3.69
CA ILE A 14 57.71 0.46 3.80
C ILE A 14 57.68 -0.83 2.97
N PRO A 15 57.58 -2.03 3.56
CA PRO A 15 57.32 -3.24 2.80
C PRO A 15 55.81 -3.38 2.62
N SER A 16 55.43 -3.51 1.35
CA SER A 16 54.17 -4.04 0.85
C SER A 16 53.72 -5.31 1.58
N LEU A 17 52.43 -5.38 1.95
CA LEU A 17 51.74 -6.63 2.27
C LEU A 17 50.55 -6.79 1.33
N SER A 18 50.79 -7.47 0.19
CA SER A 18 49.74 -8.13 -0.56
C SER A 18 49.39 -9.46 0.11
N GLY A 19 48.11 -9.84 0.06
CA GLY A 19 47.68 -11.24 0.07
C GLY A 19 47.70 -11.95 1.41
N GLY A 20 46.67 -11.72 2.23
CA GLY A 20 46.35 -12.55 3.40
C GLY A 20 45.03 -13.29 3.19
N ALA A 21 45.08 -14.36 2.41
CA ALA A 21 44.01 -15.35 2.34
C ALA A 21 43.70 -15.92 3.74
N HIS A 22 42.44 -16.31 3.92
CA HIS A 22 41.88 -17.02 5.06
C HIS A 22 42.86 -18.03 5.72
N GLN A 23 43.61 -17.57 6.72
CA GLN A 23 44.13 -18.48 7.74
C GLN A 23 42.95 -18.86 8.63
N ALA A 24 42.42 -20.06 8.38
CA ALA A 24 41.58 -20.76 9.33
C ALA A 24 42.23 -20.65 10.71
N ARG A 25 41.51 -20.07 11.68
CA ARG A 25 41.97 -19.99 13.08
C ARG A 25 42.32 -21.41 13.52
N SER A 26 43.61 -21.70 13.64
CA SER A 26 44.10 -22.98 14.14
C SER A 26 43.54 -23.15 15.54
N LYS A 27 42.77 -24.23 15.76
CA LYS A 27 42.35 -24.65 17.10
C LYS A 27 43.62 -24.88 17.92
N THR A 28 44.00 -23.93 18.77
CA THR A 28 45.15 -24.09 19.64
C THR A 28 44.76 -25.08 20.73
N PHE A 29 45.41 -26.23 20.76
CA PHE A 29 45.24 -27.20 21.83
C PHE A 29 46.14 -26.80 23.01
N ILE A 30 45.58 -26.75 24.22
CA ILE A 30 46.34 -26.53 25.44
C ILE A 30 46.66 -27.90 26.03
N ARG A 31 47.95 -28.17 26.23
CA ARG A 31 48.42 -29.37 26.93
C ARG A 31 48.14 -29.21 28.42
N GLN A 32 47.39 -30.13 28.99
CA GLN A 32 47.19 -30.26 30.43
C GLN A 32 47.81 -31.57 30.91
N SER A 33 48.39 -31.54 32.11
CA SER A 33 48.90 -32.72 32.81
C SER A 33 47.95 -33.05 33.95
N SER A 34 47.49 -34.30 34.00
CA SER A 34 46.75 -34.84 35.15
C SER A 34 47.69 -35.12 36.34
N GLU A 35 47.14 -35.35 37.53
CA GLU A 35 47.90 -35.72 38.74
C GLU A 35 48.66 -37.05 38.56
N ASP A 36 48.18 -37.94 37.68
CA ASP A 36 48.87 -39.18 37.27
C ASP A 36 49.93 -38.97 36.17
N ASN A 37 50.33 -37.72 35.91
CA ASN A 37 51.35 -37.32 34.94
C ASN A 37 51.02 -37.64 33.46
N ASP A 38 49.80 -38.06 33.16
CA ASP A 38 49.31 -38.22 31.79
C ASP A 38 48.99 -36.87 31.14
N HIS A 39 49.40 -36.71 29.89
CA HIS A 39 49.21 -35.50 29.11
C HIS A 39 48.05 -35.63 28.14
N TYR A 40 47.08 -34.73 28.23
CA TYR A 40 45.99 -34.61 27.25
C TYR A 40 45.83 -33.18 26.75
N TYR A 41 45.17 -33.03 25.61
CA TYR A 41 45.05 -31.77 24.88
C TYR A 41 43.60 -31.30 24.83
N THR A 42 43.31 -30.11 25.34
CA THR A 42 41.96 -29.51 25.28
C THR A 42 41.91 -28.35 24.29
N ILE A 43 40.80 -28.22 23.56
CA ILE A 43 40.63 -27.15 22.55
C ILE A 43 40.44 -25.80 23.26
N ASN A 44 41.29 -24.82 22.95
CA ASN A 44 41.18 -23.47 23.48
C ASN A 44 39.92 -22.77 22.94
N LYS A 45 38.83 -22.82 23.69
CA LYS A 45 37.60 -22.06 23.40
C LYS A 45 37.79 -20.60 23.81
N LEU A 46 38.55 -19.84 23.04
CA LEU A 46 38.54 -18.37 23.08
C LEU A 46 37.22 -17.86 22.46
N GLY A 47 36.11 -18.13 23.15
CA GLY A 47 34.90 -17.33 23.04
C GLY A 47 35.03 -16.06 23.89
N PRO A 48 34.14 -15.06 23.72
CA PRO A 48 34.08 -13.92 24.63
C PRO A 48 34.00 -14.46 26.05
N SER A 49 34.87 -13.94 26.93
CA SER A 49 35.01 -14.32 28.33
C SER A 49 33.69 -14.86 28.89
N LEU A 50 33.67 -16.10 29.36
CA LEU A 50 32.55 -16.58 30.16
C LEU A 50 32.23 -15.48 31.18
N PRO A 51 30.97 -15.04 31.31
CA PRO A 51 30.62 -14.05 32.31
C PRO A 51 31.21 -14.53 33.62
N LYS A 52 31.99 -13.66 34.28
CA LYS A 52 32.53 -13.93 35.62
C LYS A 52 31.36 -14.51 36.41
N LYS A 53 31.51 -15.76 36.89
CA LYS A 53 30.52 -16.35 37.80
C LYS A 53 30.24 -15.28 38.85
N PRO A 54 28.98 -14.90 39.08
CA PRO A 54 28.68 -13.90 40.10
C PRO A 54 29.36 -14.34 41.39
N HIS A 55 30.05 -13.42 42.06
CA HIS A 55 30.62 -13.66 43.38
C HIS A 55 29.54 -14.33 44.23
N ASP A 56 29.86 -15.52 44.74
CA ASP A 56 29.00 -16.39 45.55
C ASP A 56 27.81 -15.67 46.15
N SER A 57 26.70 -15.64 45.42
CA SER A 57 25.41 -15.36 46.00
C SER A 57 25.10 -16.58 46.87
N LYS A 58 25.48 -16.51 48.14
CA LYS A 58 25.01 -17.38 49.23
C LYS A 58 23.49 -17.21 49.38
N LEU A 59 22.73 -17.60 48.36
CA LEU A 59 21.27 -17.72 48.42
C LEU A 59 20.86 -19.04 49.07
N PHE A 60 21.81 -19.98 49.22
CA PHE A 60 21.65 -21.22 49.95
C PHE A 60 22.92 -21.47 50.76
N ARG A 61 22.82 -21.28 52.08
CA ARG A 61 23.72 -21.96 53.02
C ARG A 61 22.97 -23.21 53.45
N ILE A 62 23.26 -24.34 52.82
CA ILE A 62 22.92 -25.64 53.39
C ILE A 62 23.73 -25.70 54.69
N SER A 63 23.06 -25.83 55.84
CA SER A 63 23.79 -26.04 57.08
C SER A 63 24.42 -27.42 57.00
N ASP A 64 25.72 -27.54 57.23
CA ASP A 64 26.42 -28.83 57.43
C ASP A 64 26.00 -29.53 58.73
N LEU A 65 24.77 -29.28 59.20
CA LEU A 65 24.16 -29.97 60.32
C LEU A 65 23.74 -31.34 59.79
N LEU A 66 24.60 -32.35 59.99
CA LEU A 66 24.13 -33.73 60.07
C LEU A 66 23.14 -33.78 61.25
N LEU A 67 21.86 -33.79 60.93
CA LEU A 67 20.83 -34.18 61.89
C LEU A 67 20.87 -35.71 61.96
N ASP A 68 21.51 -36.24 63.00
CA ASP A 68 21.29 -37.62 63.41
C ASP A 68 19.83 -37.70 63.90
N LEU A 69 18.95 -38.22 63.05
CA LEU A 69 17.50 -38.32 63.30
C LEU A 69 17.14 -39.53 64.19
N ASP A 70 18.16 -40.27 64.62
CA ASP A 70 18.03 -41.61 65.19
C ASP A 70 18.16 -41.59 66.72
N ASP A 71 18.61 -40.48 67.31
CA ASP A 71 18.93 -40.36 68.74
C ASP A 71 18.06 -39.27 69.40
N LEU A 72 16.74 -39.48 69.37
CA LEU A 72 15.74 -38.63 70.04
C LEU A 72 15.93 -38.57 71.57
N ASP A 73 16.64 -39.54 72.15
CA ASP A 73 16.90 -39.66 73.59
C ASP A 73 18.33 -39.23 73.98
N SER A 74 19.09 -38.64 73.05
CA SER A 74 20.43 -38.16 73.33
C SER A 74 20.39 -37.03 74.36
N LYS A 75 21.07 -37.18 75.49
CA LYS A 75 21.21 -36.14 76.53
C LYS A 75 21.84 -34.82 76.02
N HIS A 76 22.40 -34.84 74.81
CA HIS A 76 23.07 -33.72 74.16
C HIS A 76 22.17 -33.00 73.14
N VAL A 77 20.99 -33.54 72.85
CA VAL A 77 20.01 -32.93 71.94
C VAL A 77 18.93 -32.27 72.79
N ARG A 78 18.77 -30.95 72.63
CA ARG A 78 17.72 -30.21 73.32
C ARG A 78 16.36 -30.60 72.72
N PRO A 79 15.33 -30.92 73.53
CA PRO A 79 13.99 -31.18 73.01
C PRO A 79 13.44 -29.94 72.30
N PHE A 80 12.72 -30.17 71.21
CA PHE A 80 12.10 -29.13 70.39
C PHE A 80 11.02 -28.40 71.20
N ALA A 81 11.19 -27.09 71.40
CA ALA A 81 10.23 -26.27 72.13
C ALA A 81 9.17 -25.69 71.19
N PRO A 82 7.94 -25.40 71.66
CA PRO A 82 6.93 -24.72 70.86
C PRO A 82 7.37 -23.32 70.37
N ASP A 83 8.26 -22.66 71.11
CA ASP A 83 8.88 -21.40 70.67
C ASP A 83 9.82 -21.61 69.46
N ASP A 84 10.42 -22.79 69.32
CA ASP A 84 11.26 -23.15 68.17
C ASP A 84 10.39 -23.32 66.91
N GLU A 85 9.15 -23.79 67.06
CA GLU A 85 8.16 -23.86 65.98
C GLU A 85 7.81 -22.47 65.46
N ALA A 86 7.50 -21.53 66.35
CA ALA A 86 7.21 -20.15 65.97
C ALA A 86 8.42 -19.46 65.29
N GLN A 87 9.64 -19.70 65.79
CA GLN A 87 10.86 -19.15 65.18
C GLN A 87 11.17 -19.76 63.81
N LEU A 88 10.93 -21.07 63.63
CA LEU A 88 11.08 -21.72 62.34
C LEU A 88 10.01 -21.26 61.34
N GLN A 89 8.78 -21.05 61.80
CA GLN A 89 7.69 -20.56 60.97
C GLN A 89 8.00 -19.15 60.44
N VAL A 90 8.53 -18.23 61.27
CA VAL A 90 9.00 -16.90 60.84
C VAL A 90 10.21 -16.98 59.90
N LYS A 91 11.15 -17.90 60.17
CA LYS A 91 12.38 -18.07 59.37
C LYS A 91 12.12 -18.71 58.01
N TRP A 92 11.10 -19.56 57.90
CA TRP A 92 10.71 -20.27 56.69
C TRP A 92 9.48 -19.66 56.02
N ASP A 93 8.92 -18.61 56.62
CA ASP A 93 7.82 -17.86 56.02
C ASP A 93 8.21 -17.34 54.64
N VAL A 94 7.20 -17.18 53.81
CA VAL A 94 7.37 -16.82 52.41
C VAL A 94 7.97 -15.41 52.31
N ASN A 95 9.28 -15.34 52.08
CA ASN A 95 9.96 -14.05 51.94
C ASN A 95 9.43 -13.35 50.66
N PRO A 96 8.74 -12.20 50.79
CA PRO A 96 8.13 -11.52 49.64
C PRO A 96 9.18 -11.06 48.62
N THR A 97 10.42 -10.82 49.06
CA THR A 97 11.55 -10.49 48.18
C THR A 97 11.94 -11.69 47.31
N ARG A 98 11.91 -12.90 47.89
CA ARG A 98 12.22 -14.14 47.17
C ARG A 98 11.15 -14.47 46.13
N GLU A 99 9.88 -14.24 46.44
CA GLU A 99 8.80 -14.39 45.46
C GLU A 99 8.88 -13.37 44.32
N ARG A 100 9.13 -12.10 44.64
CA ARG A 100 9.38 -11.07 43.63
C ARG A 100 10.56 -11.43 42.72
N LEU A 101 11.66 -11.94 43.28
CA LEU A 101 12.80 -12.40 42.50
C LEU A 101 12.47 -13.62 41.63
N LYS A 102 11.74 -14.62 42.16
CA LYS A 102 11.28 -15.77 41.39
C LYS A 102 10.39 -15.34 40.22
N SER A 103 9.45 -14.42 40.47
CA SER A 103 8.57 -13.87 39.44
C SER A 103 9.37 -13.12 38.35
N ARG A 104 10.30 -12.24 38.74
CA ARG A 104 11.20 -11.54 37.80
C ARG A 104 12.06 -12.49 36.98
N LEU A 105 12.58 -13.56 37.60
CA LEU A 105 13.39 -14.56 36.91
C LEU A 105 12.55 -15.39 35.93
N GLY A 106 11.29 -15.68 36.29
CA GLY A 106 10.31 -16.28 35.39
C GLY A 106 10.05 -15.42 34.16
N GLN A 107 9.74 -14.13 34.36
CA GLN A 107 9.53 -13.16 33.27
C GLN A 107 10.78 -13.03 32.37
N ALA A 108 11.97 -12.95 32.96
CA ALA A 108 13.22 -12.86 32.20
C ALA A 108 13.47 -14.12 31.35
N LYS A 109 13.14 -15.30 31.87
CA LYS A 109 13.24 -16.56 31.12
C LYS A 109 12.26 -16.59 29.95
N GLU A 110 11.00 -16.20 30.18
CA GLU A 110 9.99 -16.13 29.12
C GLU A 110 10.39 -15.15 28.01
N GLN A 111 10.91 -13.97 28.38
CA GLN A 111 11.43 -13.00 27.42
C GLN A 111 12.61 -13.56 26.59
N LEU A 112 13.51 -14.31 27.23
CA LEU A 112 14.63 -14.94 26.55
C LEU A 112 14.17 -16.02 25.57
N ASP A 113 13.24 -16.87 25.99
CA ASP A 113 12.71 -17.96 25.16
C ASP A 113 11.91 -17.38 23.97
N ARG A 114 11.06 -16.38 24.19
CA ARG A 114 10.39 -15.62 23.12
C ARG A 114 11.40 -14.97 22.18
N SER A 115 12.45 -14.36 22.72
CA SER A 115 13.50 -13.75 21.91
C SER A 115 14.23 -14.77 21.03
N ARG A 116 14.50 -15.96 21.54
CA ARG A 116 15.17 -17.03 20.79
C ARG A 116 14.27 -17.54 19.68
N GLN A 117 12.99 -17.76 19.99
CA GLN A 117 12.00 -18.20 19.01
C GLN A 117 11.86 -17.20 17.86
N LYS A 118 11.58 -15.92 18.16
CA LYS A 118 11.47 -14.88 17.13
C LYS A 118 12.74 -14.72 16.30
N SER A 119 13.92 -14.79 16.95
CA SER A 119 15.19 -14.76 16.21
C SER A 119 15.32 -15.95 15.26
N PHE A 120 14.92 -17.15 15.70
CA PHE A 120 14.90 -18.35 14.87
C PHE A 120 13.95 -18.21 13.67
N ASP A 121 12.73 -17.71 13.90
CA ASP A 121 11.74 -17.47 12.84
C ASP A 121 12.26 -16.47 11.80
N ILE A 122 12.85 -15.35 12.26
CA ILE A 122 13.44 -14.34 11.37
C ILE A 122 14.66 -14.89 10.62
N MET A 123 15.45 -15.77 11.24
CA MET A 123 16.62 -16.38 10.60
C MET A 123 16.21 -17.35 9.49
N ASN A 124 15.18 -18.16 9.73
CA ASN A 124 14.78 -19.22 8.79
C ASN A 124 13.77 -18.77 7.73
N GLY A 125 13.05 -17.66 7.96
CA GLY A 125 12.12 -17.09 7.00
C GLY A 125 12.77 -16.08 6.06
N PRO A 126 13.16 -16.41 4.81
CA PRO A 126 13.69 -15.44 3.86
C PRO A 126 12.71 -14.29 3.58
N PHE A 127 11.41 -14.56 3.67
CA PHE A 127 10.29 -13.65 3.41
C PHE A 127 9.59 -13.12 4.66
N ASN A 128 10.28 -13.01 5.79
CA ASN A 128 9.69 -12.34 6.96
C ASN A 128 9.56 -10.82 6.71
N ALA A 129 8.31 -10.34 6.53
CA ALA A 129 7.95 -8.94 6.31
C ALA A 129 8.43 -7.99 7.44
N TRP A 130 8.63 -8.51 8.64
CA TRP A 130 9.01 -7.75 9.84
C TRP A 130 10.51 -7.78 10.16
N ARG A 131 11.31 -8.60 9.47
CA ARG A 131 12.79 -8.57 9.57
C ARG A 131 13.35 -7.14 9.50
N LEU A 132 14.33 -6.81 10.34
CA LEU A 132 14.96 -5.48 10.31
C LEU A 132 15.70 -5.20 9.00
N SER A 133 15.42 -4.03 8.43
CA SER A 133 16.14 -3.46 7.28
C SER A 133 17.00 -2.27 7.72
N SER A 134 17.96 -1.87 6.89
CA SER A 134 18.77 -0.68 7.15
C SER A 134 17.91 0.60 7.21
N HIS A 135 16.80 0.63 6.45
CA HIS A 135 15.83 1.73 6.49
C HIS A 135 15.16 1.85 7.86
N ASP A 136 14.88 0.74 8.55
CA ASP A 136 14.26 0.77 9.89
C ASP A 136 15.20 1.38 10.93
N ILE A 137 16.49 1.05 10.84
CA ILE A 137 17.52 1.60 11.74
C ILE A 137 17.71 3.10 11.47
N LEU A 138 17.77 3.50 10.20
CA LEU A 138 17.88 4.91 9.84
C LEU A 138 16.63 5.69 10.27
N SER A 139 15.43 5.12 10.06
CA SER A 139 14.17 5.73 10.49
C SER A 139 14.13 5.92 12.00
N ALA A 140 14.54 4.90 12.77
CA ALA A 140 14.66 5.01 14.23
C ALA A 140 15.69 6.06 14.66
N ALA A 141 16.82 6.16 13.95
CA ALA A 141 17.87 7.12 14.28
C ALA A 141 17.45 8.57 14.01
N LEU A 142 16.61 8.79 12.98
CA LEU A 142 16.12 10.12 12.61
C LEU A 142 14.91 10.55 13.46
N ARG A 143 14.06 9.61 13.87
CA ARG A 143 12.79 9.91 14.55
C ARG A 143 12.82 9.70 16.06
N GLY A 144 13.84 9.02 16.58
CA GLY A 144 13.87 8.57 17.97
C GLY A 144 12.92 7.41 18.21
N ALA A 145 12.84 6.98 19.47
CA ALA A 145 11.89 5.96 19.88
C ALA A 145 10.45 6.49 19.83
N PRO A 146 9.46 5.65 19.51
CA PRO A 146 8.07 6.07 19.48
C PRO A 146 7.68 6.59 20.86
N ALA A 147 7.13 7.81 20.92
CA ALA A 147 6.56 8.31 22.16
C ALA A 147 5.53 7.29 22.65
N THR A 148 5.68 6.81 23.89
CA THR A 148 4.68 5.94 24.53
C THR A 148 3.31 6.58 24.34
N PRO A 149 2.29 5.84 23.88
CA PRO A 149 0.94 6.40 23.80
C PRO A 149 0.57 6.81 25.22
N LEU A 150 0.52 8.11 25.48
CA LEU A 150 -0.10 8.68 26.66
C LEU A 150 -1.59 8.36 26.53
N ILE A 151 -1.97 7.21 27.09
CA ILE A 151 -3.31 6.97 27.56
C ILE A 151 -3.58 8.10 28.55
N ASP A 152 -4.54 8.97 28.21
CA ASP A 152 -5.03 10.18 28.92
C ASP A 152 -4.68 11.51 28.25
N SER A 153 -5.35 11.80 27.13
CA SER A 153 -5.79 13.17 26.79
C SER A 153 -6.88 13.08 25.73
N GLY A 154 -8.11 12.78 26.18
CA GLY A 154 -9.33 12.87 25.36
C GLY A 154 -9.70 14.30 24.92
N GLU A 155 -8.85 15.30 25.16
CA GLU A 155 -9.14 16.70 24.88
C GLU A 155 -8.54 17.22 23.56
N GLU A 156 -7.53 16.55 22.99
CA GLU A 156 -6.97 16.95 21.68
C GLU A 156 -7.72 16.35 20.49
N ALA A 157 -8.51 15.29 20.69
CA ALA A 157 -9.35 14.69 19.64
C ALA A 157 -10.58 15.54 19.27
N GLN A 158 -10.90 16.59 20.03
CA GLN A 158 -12.06 17.46 19.78
C GLN A 158 -11.70 18.84 19.18
N ARG A 159 -10.42 19.12 18.91
CA ARG A 159 -9.98 20.39 18.29
C ARG A 159 -9.64 20.29 16.79
N GLY A 160 -9.70 19.11 16.20
CA GLY A 160 -9.64 18.93 14.74
C GLY A 160 -10.99 19.27 14.11
N GLY A 161 -11.17 20.54 13.75
CA GLY A 161 -12.36 21.03 13.07
C GLY A 161 -12.60 20.30 11.74
N MET A 162 -13.89 20.20 11.41
CA MET A 162 -14.48 19.61 10.23
C MET A 162 -14.15 20.43 8.96
N GLY A 163 -12.90 20.35 8.49
CA GLY A 163 -12.45 20.98 7.25
C GLY A 163 -11.24 20.27 6.67
N ASP A 164 -11.37 19.80 5.42
CA ASP A 164 -10.32 19.30 4.52
C ASP A 164 -9.16 18.51 5.14
N LEU A 165 -9.40 17.22 5.39
CA LEU A 165 -8.32 16.26 5.60
C LEU A 165 -7.58 16.05 4.28
N THR A 166 -6.47 16.76 4.10
CA THR A 166 -5.57 16.52 2.96
C THR A 166 -5.05 15.08 2.97
N ALA A 167 -4.77 14.52 1.79
CA ALA A 167 -4.17 13.18 1.62
C ALA A 167 -2.87 12.94 2.43
N PHE A 168 -2.28 13.99 2.99
CA PHE A 168 -1.10 13.96 3.85
C PHE A 168 -1.41 13.52 5.29
N GLU A 169 -2.60 13.81 5.82
CA GLU A 169 -3.00 13.45 7.18
C GLU A 169 -3.56 12.02 7.26
N ALA A 170 -4.12 11.48 6.18
CA ALA A 170 -4.50 10.07 6.08
C ALA A 170 -3.29 9.09 6.07
N LEU A 171 -2.08 9.61 5.79
CA LEU A 171 -0.79 8.91 5.99
C LEU A 171 -0.23 9.15 7.42
N ASP A 172 -1.15 9.26 8.38
CA ASP A 172 -0.94 9.67 9.77
C ASP A 172 0.37 9.10 10.36
N PRO A 173 1.25 9.94 10.95
CA PRO A 173 2.36 9.45 11.77
C PRO A 173 1.95 8.43 12.84
N ARG A 174 0.70 8.43 13.33
CA ARG A 174 0.18 7.43 14.29
C ARG A 174 0.18 6.00 13.73
N ASN A 175 -0.27 5.79 12.49
CA ASN A 175 -0.18 4.48 11.80
C ASN A 175 1.28 4.02 11.59
N ARG A 176 2.21 4.99 11.47
CA ARG A 176 3.66 4.71 11.35
C ARG A 176 4.29 4.34 12.70
N LEU A 177 3.80 4.89 13.81
CA LEU A 177 4.21 4.46 15.15
C LEU A 177 3.81 3.01 15.42
N ASP A 178 2.58 2.61 15.07
CA ASP A 178 2.11 1.24 15.22
C ASP A 178 2.95 0.25 14.40
N THR A 179 3.28 0.61 13.16
CA THR A 179 4.15 -0.21 12.31
C THR A 179 5.54 -0.40 12.95
N PHE A 180 6.11 0.64 13.55
CA PHE A 180 7.43 0.55 14.19
C PHE A 180 7.40 -0.27 15.48
N HIS A 181 6.33 -0.16 16.28
CA HIS A 181 6.09 -1.04 17.43
C HIS A 181 5.98 -2.51 17.00
N ILE A 182 5.26 -2.81 15.92
CA ILE A 182 5.18 -4.17 15.35
C ILE A 182 6.56 -4.67 14.93
N ILE A 183 7.38 -3.84 14.27
CA ILE A 183 8.75 -4.22 13.89
C ILE A 183 9.56 -4.56 15.14
N CYS A 184 9.48 -3.74 16.19
CA CYS A 184 10.24 -3.98 17.42
C CYS A 184 9.80 -5.27 18.13
N SER A 185 8.49 -5.48 18.28
CA SER A 185 7.93 -6.67 18.93
C SER A 185 8.23 -7.96 18.15
N GLU A 186 8.15 -7.93 16.83
CA GLU A 186 8.48 -9.06 15.96
C GLU A 186 9.97 -9.40 15.97
N ASN A 187 10.84 -8.42 16.24
CA ASN A 187 12.28 -8.65 16.40
C ASN A 187 12.69 -8.87 17.87
N ALA A 188 11.72 -9.09 18.77
CA ALA A 188 11.93 -9.26 20.20
C ALA A 188 12.82 -8.17 20.81
N ILE A 189 12.55 -6.93 20.44
CA ILE A 189 13.08 -5.73 21.08
C ILE A 189 12.10 -5.38 22.20
N SER A 190 12.62 -5.26 23.42
CA SER A 190 11.80 -4.98 24.60
C SER A 190 11.25 -3.56 24.57
N ASP A 191 10.04 -3.37 25.10
CA ASP A 191 9.44 -2.04 25.30
C ASP A 191 10.31 -1.14 26.17
N TYR A 192 11.14 -1.71 27.06
CA TYR A 192 12.14 -0.95 27.81
C TYR A 192 13.13 -0.23 26.89
N ALA A 193 13.52 -0.84 25.77
CA ALA A 193 14.39 -0.21 24.80
C ALA A 193 13.68 0.90 24.01
N LEU A 194 12.35 0.89 23.94
CA LEU A 194 11.56 1.96 23.31
C LEU A 194 11.47 3.22 24.19
N GLY A 195 11.88 3.15 25.46
CA GLY A 195 11.98 4.33 26.31
C GLY A 195 13.29 5.12 26.18
N ASN A 196 14.25 4.64 25.37
CA ASN A 196 15.58 5.26 25.25
C ASN A 196 16.16 5.03 23.85
N ASP A 197 16.38 6.12 23.12
CA ASP A 197 16.85 6.11 21.73
C ASP A 197 18.20 5.41 21.54
N GLU A 198 19.16 5.60 22.44
CA GLU A 198 20.48 4.96 22.36
C GLU A 198 20.35 3.44 22.52
N LEU A 199 19.56 3.01 23.50
CA LEU A 199 19.28 1.59 23.74
C LEU A 199 18.54 0.99 22.55
N LEU A 200 17.50 1.66 22.04
CA LEU A 200 16.75 1.22 20.85
C LEU A 200 17.69 0.97 19.67
N LEU A 201 18.55 1.94 19.34
CA LEU A 201 19.50 1.81 18.23
C LEU A 201 20.52 0.70 18.46
N GLN A 202 20.98 0.51 19.70
CA GLN A 202 21.87 -0.59 20.05
C GLN A 202 21.21 -1.96 19.84
N TRP A 203 19.95 -2.10 20.27
CA TRP A 203 19.16 -3.33 20.08
C TRP A 203 18.91 -3.61 18.60
N LEU A 204 18.47 -2.61 17.84
CA LEU A 204 18.24 -2.72 16.39
C LEU A 204 19.50 -3.17 15.64
N LYS A 205 20.65 -2.53 15.90
CA LYS A 205 21.94 -2.88 15.29
C LYS A 205 22.38 -4.30 15.68
N THR A 206 22.20 -4.68 16.94
CA THR A 206 22.56 -6.02 17.43
C THR A 206 21.75 -7.09 16.72
N ARG A 207 20.44 -6.90 16.61
CA ARG A 207 19.54 -7.83 15.90
C ARG A 207 19.88 -7.92 14.41
N GLN A 208 20.13 -6.78 13.76
CA GLN A 208 20.52 -6.76 12.35
C GLN A 208 21.82 -7.54 12.10
N ARG A 209 22.85 -7.36 12.95
CA ARG A 209 24.12 -8.10 12.84
C ARG A 209 23.93 -9.60 12.96
N VAL A 210 23.08 -10.07 13.86
CA VAL A 210 22.80 -11.51 14.02
C VAL A 210 22.20 -12.10 12.74
N VAL A 211 21.28 -11.38 12.10
CA VAL A 211 20.68 -11.79 10.82
C VAL A 211 21.70 -11.77 9.68
N GLN A 212 22.61 -10.78 9.66
CA GLN A 212 23.64 -10.65 8.64
C GLN A 212 24.76 -11.70 8.76
N LEU A 213 25.23 -11.99 9.98
CA LEU A 213 26.36 -12.89 10.23
C LEU A 213 26.12 -14.34 9.78
N ARG A 214 24.85 -14.77 9.66
CA ARG A 214 24.49 -16.10 9.15
C ARG A 214 24.13 -16.11 7.66
N ARG A 215 24.03 -14.97 6.98
CA ARG A 215 23.96 -14.93 5.52
C ARG A 215 25.34 -15.31 4.99
N GLN A 216 25.56 -16.59 4.70
CA GLN A 216 26.64 -16.93 3.78
C GLN A 216 26.37 -16.25 2.42
N PRO A 217 27.41 -15.77 1.71
CA PRO A 217 27.25 -15.04 0.45
C PRO A 217 26.65 -15.84 -0.71
N SER A 218 26.38 -17.14 -0.56
CA SER A 218 25.81 -18.01 -1.59
C SER A 218 24.28 -17.89 -1.69
N GLN A 219 23.72 -16.68 -1.59
CA GLN A 219 22.28 -16.49 -1.65
C GLN A 219 21.80 -16.66 -3.10
N THR A 220 21.35 -17.87 -3.42
CA THR A 220 20.40 -18.06 -4.52
C THR A 220 19.23 -17.10 -4.31
N PRO A 221 18.81 -16.36 -5.35
CA PRO A 221 17.70 -15.44 -5.24
C PRO A 221 16.44 -16.17 -4.74
N PRO A 222 15.55 -15.45 -4.03
CA PRO A 222 14.30 -16.01 -3.54
C PRO A 222 13.51 -16.70 -4.67
N SER A 223 13.03 -17.93 -4.43
CA SER A 223 12.18 -18.61 -5.40
C SER A 223 10.88 -17.83 -5.63
N PRO A 224 10.42 -17.65 -6.89
CA PRO A 224 9.15 -16.99 -7.18
C PRO A 224 7.95 -17.62 -6.47
N ASP A 225 7.91 -18.95 -6.39
CA ASP A 225 6.77 -19.67 -5.82
C ASP A 225 6.66 -19.44 -4.29
N THR A 226 7.81 -19.36 -3.61
CA THR A 226 7.83 -19.08 -2.16
C THR A 226 7.56 -17.61 -1.85
N PHE A 227 7.93 -16.70 -2.76
CA PHE A 227 7.54 -15.30 -2.64
C PHE A 227 6.02 -15.12 -2.77
N ILE A 228 5.39 -15.78 -3.75
CA ILE A 228 3.93 -15.72 -3.95
C ILE A 228 3.19 -16.30 -2.73
N ALA A 229 3.63 -17.44 -2.21
CA ALA A 229 3.07 -18.00 -0.98
C ALA A 229 3.20 -17.01 0.20
N ALA A 230 4.35 -16.33 0.33
CA ALA A 230 4.53 -15.32 1.37
C ALA A 230 3.63 -14.09 1.17
N LEU A 231 3.33 -13.68 -0.07
CA LEU A 231 2.32 -12.63 -0.35
C LEU A 231 0.93 -13.08 0.12
N ASP A 232 0.63 -14.38 0.00
CA ASP A 232 -0.66 -14.93 0.40
C ASP A 232 -0.89 -14.92 1.92
N GLU A 233 0.19 -14.94 2.70
CA GLU A 233 0.16 -14.91 4.17
C GLU A 233 0.05 -13.48 4.76
N GLN A 234 0.14 -12.43 3.95
CA GLN A 234 0.13 -11.05 4.45
C GLN A 234 -1.28 -10.59 4.83
N THR A 235 -1.38 -9.90 5.98
CA THR A 235 -2.63 -9.39 6.55
C THR A 235 -2.75 -7.87 6.53
N SER A 236 -1.68 -7.13 6.21
CA SER A 236 -1.72 -5.66 6.13
C SER A 236 -0.93 -5.10 4.95
N ILE A 237 -1.33 -3.93 4.46
CA ILE A 237 -0.66 -3.25 3.34
C ILE A 237 0.79 -2.90 3.72
N ALA A 238 1.02 -2.47 4.96
CA ALA A 238 2.35 -2.23 5.49
C ALA A 238 3.25 -3.47 5.43
N SER A 239 2.75 -4.66 5.79
CA SER A 239 3.53 -5.90 5.76
C SER A 239 3.81 -6.33 4.31
N LEU A 240 2.82 -6.22 3.43
CA LEU A 240 2.95 -6.48 2.00
C LEU A 240 4.01 -5.58 1.35
N ARG A 241 3.95 -4.27 1.59
CA ARG A 241 4.94 -3.29 1.10
C ARG A 241 6.35 -3.64 1.55
N ARG A 242 6.52 -4.01 2.83
CA ARG A 242 7.83 -4.40 3.39
C ARG A 242 8.35 -5.69 2.75
N LEU A 243 7.49 -6.69 2.58
CA LEU A 243 7.82 -7.96 1.94
C LEU A 243 8.31 -7.74 0.49
N VAL A 244 7.52 -7.04 -0.32
CA VAL A 244 7.87 -6.74 -1.73
C VAL A 244 9.18 -5.96 -1.80
N SER A 245 9.33 -4.92 -0.98
CA SER A 245 10.56 -4.10 -0.96
C SER A 245 11.80 -4.92 -0.63
N LYS A 246 11.70 -5.86 0.31
CA LYS A 246 12.81 -6.75 0.68
C LYS A 246 13.11 -7.80 -0.37
N ALA A 247 12.09 -8.36 -1.01
CA ALA A 247 12.28 -9.33 -2.07
C ALA A 247 13.04 -8.71 -3.24
N LEU A 248 12.62 -7.50 -3.66
CA LEU A 248 13.33 -6.71 -4.67
C LEU A 248 14.78 -6.38 -4.25
N LEU A 249 15.02 -6.01 -2.98
CA LEU A 249 16.39 -5.75 -2.49
C LEU A 249 17.27 -7.02 -2.45
N SER A 250 16.65 -8.20 -2.43
CA SER A 250 17.35 -9.49 -2.37
C SER A 250 17.65 -10.06 -3.75
N GLY A 251 17.43 -9.28 -4.83
CA GLY A 251 17.69 -9.71 -6.21
C GLY A 251 16.62 -10.64 -6.77
N LEU A 252 15.36 -10.52 -6.33
CA LEU A 252 14.23 -11.19 -6.96
C LEU A 252 14.18 -10.82 -8.44
N ASP A 253 13.92 -11.80 -9.31
CA ASP A 253 13.79 -11.58 -10.75
C ASP A 253 12.61 -10.65 -11.06
N THR A 254 12.92 -9.42 -11.45
CA THR A 254 11.94 -8.36 -11.71
C THR A 254 11.22 -8.53 -13.05
N SER A 255 11.70 -9.40 -13.94
CA SER A 255 11.01 -9.70 -15.21
C SER A 255 9.63 -10.33 -15.01
N LEU A 256 9.43 -11.02 -13.87
CA LEU A 256 8.16 -11.67 -13.49
C LEU A 256 7.02 -10.70 -13.17
N PHE A 257 7.28 -9.38 -13.14
CA PHE A 257 6.24 -8.35 -13.07
C PHE A 257 5.57 -8.10 -14.44
N GLN A 258 6.25 -8.41 -15.55
CA GLN A 258 5.84 -8.11 -16.92
C GLN A 258 5.48 -9.35 -17.75
N VAL A 259 5.47 -10.54 -17.14
CA VAL A 259 5.17 -11.78 -17.88
C VAL A 259 3.75 -11.73 -18.41
N SER A 260 3.65 -11.48 -19.72
CA SER A 260 2.44 -11.65 -20.51
C SER A 260 1.97 -13.10 -20.37
N GLN A 261 0.68 -13.28 -20.13
CA GLN A 261 0.11 -14.58 -19.81
C GLN A 261 0.20 -15.52 -21.02
N ALA A 262 1.30 -16.25 -21.16
CA ALA A 262 1.31 -17.45 -21.98
C ALA A 262 0.32 -18.46 -21.34
N PRO A 263 -0.60 -19.07 -22.10
CA PRO A 263 -1.55 -20.04 -21.56
C PRO A 263 -0.78 -21.24 -20.99
N GLY A 264 -0.76 -21.36 -19.65
CA GLY A 264 -0.04 -22.42 -18.94
C GLY A 264 0.39 -22.04 -17.51
N LYS A 265 1.24 -22.88 -16.90
CA LYS A 265 1.74 -22.74 -15.52
C LYS A 265 2.49 -21.41 -15.23
N GLN A 266 2.83 -20.63 -16.25
CA GLN A 266 3.50 -19.33 -16.10
C GLN A 266 2.57 -18.21 -15.62
N ALA A 267 1.26 -18.26 -15.91
CA ALA A 267 0.31 -17.26 -15.42
C ALA A 267 0.21 -17.23 -13.88
N GLN A 268 0.47 -18.36 -13.22
CA GLN A 268 0.51 -18.46 -11.75
C GLN A 268 1.74 -17.80 -11.12
N ARG A 269 2.78 -17.46 -11.90
CA ARG A 269 4.04 -16.86 -11.41
C ARG A 269 4.13 -15.34 -11.61
N ASN A 270 3.07 -14.70 -12.09
CA ASN A 270 3.06 -13.26 -12.31
C ASN A 270 2.93 -12.51 -10.97
N PHE A 271 3.96 -11.74 -10.62
CA PHE A 271 4.00 -10.99 -9.36
C PHE A 271 2.96 -9.87 -9.30
N SER A 272 2.65 -9.23 -10.43
CA SER A 272 1.62 -8.19 -10.51
C SER A 272 0.24 -8.76 -10.14
N SER A 273 -0.10 -9.95 -10.65
CA SER A 273 -1.35 -10.64 -10.30
C SER A 273 -1.39 -11.10 -8.84
N ALA A 274 -0.29 -11.63 -8.31
CA ALA A 274 -0.20 -12.09 -6.93
C ALA A 274 -0.33 -10.93 -5.93
N ILE A 275 0.38 -9.82 -6.19
CA ILE A 275 0.29 -8.61 -5.37
C ILE A 275 -1.12 -8.02 -5.43
N ARG A 276 -1.73 -7.94 -6.63
CA ARG A 276 -3.13 -7.49 -6.76
C ARG A 276 -4.07 -8.32 -5.88
N ARG A 277 -3.96 -9.64 -5.93
CA ARG A 277 -4.79 -10.56 -5.13
C ARG A 277 -4.59 -10.33 -3.64
N ALA A 278 -3.35 -10.18 -3.20
CA ALA A 278 -3.03 -9.89 -1.80
C ALA A 278 -3.61 -8.55 -1.34
N CYS A 279 -3.43 -7.47 -2.12
CA CYS A 279 -4.04 -6.17 -1.85
C CYS A 279 -5.57 -6.29 -1.75
N GLY A 280 -6.21 -6.96 -2.72
CA GLY A 280 -7.66 -7.15 -2.73
C GLY A 280 -8.19 -7.86 -1.47
N ARG A 281 -7.53 -8.92 -1.01
CA ARG A 281 -7.91 -9.61 0.23
C ARG A 281 -7.77 -8.73 1.46
N ILE A 282 -6.68 -7.97 1.57
CA ILE A 282 -6.42 -7.09 2.71
C ILE A 282 -7.47 -5.97 2.74
N LEU A 283 -7.73 -5.34 1.60
CA LEU A 283 -8.71 -4.25 1.49
C LEU A 283 -10.13 -4.71 1.86
N LEU A 284 -10.51 -5.96 1.56
CA LEU A 284 -11.81 -6.52 1.98
C LEU A 284 -11.97 -6.67 3.50
N GLN A 285 -10.86 -6.63 4.26
CA GLN A 285 -10.84 -6.78 5.72
C GLN A 285 -10.63 -5.44 6.44
N CYS A 286 -10.39 -4.35 5.70
CA CYS A 286 -10.13 -3.04 6.27
C CYS A 286 -11.42 -2.25 6.49
N ASP A 287 -11.53 -1.64 7.67
CA ASP A 287 -12.55 -0.66 8.01
C ASP A 287 -11.89 0.38 8.94
N PRO A 288 -11.79 1.68 8.57
CA PRO A 288 -12.31 2.31 7.36
C PRO A 288 -11.49 2.01 6.08
N LEU A 289 -12.17 2.00 4.93
CA LEU A 289 -11.58 1.64 3.63
C LEU A 289 -10.70 2.74 3.01
N TYR A 290 -11.06 4.02 3.19
CA TYR A 290 -10.41 5.14 2.52
C TYR A 290 -8.89 5.26 2.81
N PRO A 291 -8.42 5.21 4.09
CA PRO A 291 -6.99 5.25 4.39
C PRO A 291 -6.23 4.04 3.81
N ALA A 292 -6.85 2.87 3.77
CA ALA A 292 -6.25 1.67 3.21
C ALA A 292 -6.09 1.78 1.68
N HIS A 293 -7.04 2.39 0.98
CA HIS A 293 -6.90 2.71 -0.45
C HIS A 293 -5.73 3.66 -0.71
N LEU A 294 -5.60 4.73 0.10
CA LEU A 294 -4.48 5.67 -0.01
C LEU A 294 -3.13 5.02 0.27
N GLU A 295 -3.02 4.20 1.32
CA GLU A 295 -1.77 3.47 1.61
C GLU A 295 -1.41 2.52 0.47
N THR A 296 -2.40 1.82 -0.09
CA THR A 296 -2.20 0.90 -1.21
C THR A 296 -1.74 1.67 -2.46
N MET A 297 -2.34 2.83 -2.74
CA MET A 297 -1.92 3.70 -3.85
C MET A 297 -0.48 4.20 -3.68
N ALA A 298 -0.11 4.65 -2.48
CA ALA A 298 1.25 5.05 -2.19
C ALA A 298 2.24 3.88 -2.35
N PHE A 299 1.85 2.67 -1.94
CA PHE A 299 2.63 1.46 -2.18
C PHE A 299 2.83 1.19 -3.68
N LEU A 300 1.76 1.23 -4.49
CA LEU A 300 1.86 1.00 -5.94
C LEU A 300 2.72 2.07 -6.64
N GLY A 301 2.58 3.33 -6.25
CA GLY A 301 3.40 4.43 -6.80
C GLY A 301 4.89 4.23 -6.52
N ASN A 302 5.24 3.85 -5.29
CA ASN A 302 6.63 3.54 -4.91
C ASN A 302 7.18 2.31 -5.64
N LEU A 303 6.36 1.26 -5.78
CA LEU A 303 6.72 0.07 -6.52
C LEU A 303 6.99 0.40 -7.99
N ARG A 304 6.12 1.18 -8.62
CA ARG A 304 6.30 1.64 -10.00
C ARG A 304 7.59 2.42 -10.18
N GLN A 305 7.86 3.40 -9.32
CA GLN A 305 9.08 4.21 -9.42
C GLN A 305 10.33 3.36 -9.29
N ARG A 306 10.28 2.33 -8.44
CA ARG A 306 11.38 1.40 -8.25
C ARG A 306 11.57 0.44 -9.44
N LEU A 307 10.50 -0.04 -10.06
CA LEU A 307 10.62 -0.84 -11.29
C LEU A 307 11.15 0.03 -12.43
N ALA A 308 10.71 1.28 -12.52
CA ALA A 308 11.15 2.21 -13.56
C ALA A 308 12.65 2.50 -13.49
N SER A 309 13.26 2.53 -12.29
CA SER A 309 14.71 2.67 -12.16
C SER A 309 15.51 1.50 -12.74
N ASP A 310 14.85 0.33 -12.87
CA ASP A 310 15.42 -0.87 -13.48
C ASP A 310 15.01 -1.02 -14.96
N GLY A 311 14.38 0.02 -15.56
CA GLY A 311 13.88 -0.01 -16.93
C GLY A 311 12.60 -0.82 -17.12
N LEU A 312 11.88 -1.12 -16.04
CA LEU A 312 10.67 -1.94 -16.04
C LEU A 312 9.44 -1.12 -15.67
N HIS A 313 8.28 -1.46 -16.23
CA HIS A 313 6.97 -0.92 -15.86
C HIS A 313 6.18 -1.89 -14.96
N ILE A 314 5.12 -1.37 -14.33
CA ILE A 314 4.16 -2.17 -13.57
C ILE A 314 3.32 -3.03 -14.52
N GLY A 315 3.14 -4.32 -14.21
CA GLY A 315 2.30 -5.18 -15.04
C GLY A 315 0.83 -4.80 -15.00
N GLY A 316 0.06 -5.22 -16.01
CA GLY A 316 -1.31 -4.77 -16.20
C GLY A 316 -2.23 -4.97 -15.01
N SER A 317 -2.12 -6.09 -14.29
CA SER A 317 -2.94 -6.33 -13.10
C SER A 317 -2.78 -5.24 -12.03
N LEU A 318 -1.57 -4.69 -11.85
CA LEU A 318 -1.33 -3.60 -10.89
C LEU A 318 -1.71 -2.24 -11.47
N CYS A 319 -1.56 -2.04 -12.78
CA CYS A 319 -2.04 -0.84 -13.47
C CYS A 319 -3.57 -0.69 -13.31
N GLY A 320 -4.32 -1.76 -13.58
CA GLY A 320 -5.76 -1.80 -13.40
C GLY A 320 -6.20 -1.66 -11.93
N LEU A 321 -5.47 -2.26 -10.97
CA LEU A 321 -5.73 -2.01 -9.55
C LEU A 321 -5.50 -0.53 -9.19
N GLY A 322 -4.43 0.08 -9.69
CA GLY A 322 -4.15 1.50 -9.52
C GLY A 322 -5.29 2.39 -10.04
N LEU A 323 -5.84 2.06 -11.21
CA LEU A 323 -6.99 2.75 -11.81
C LEU A 323 -8.26 2.61 -10.95
N GLN A 324 -8.54 1.42 -10.42
CA GLN A 324 -9.68 1.21 -9.52
C GLN A 324 -9.52 2.00 -8.22
N LEU A 325 -8.32 2.00 -7.63
CA LEU A 325 -8.05 2.70 -6.39
C LEU A 325 -8.08 4.22 -6.57
N SER A 326 -7.55 4.76 -7.68
CA SER A 326 -7.60 6.19 -7.97
C SER A 326 -9.03 6.69 -8.14
N ALA A 327 -9.90 5.90 -8.79
CA ALA A 327 -11.31 6.20 -8.89
C ALA A 327 -11.99 6.21 -7.50
N ARG A 328 -11.73 5.21 -6.64
CA ARG A 328 -12.32 5.12 -5.28
C ARG A 328 -11.96 6.28 -4.35
N ILE A 329 -10.77 6.86 -4.53
CA ILE A 329 -10.35 8.04 -3.77
C ILE A 329 -10.64 9.35 -4.51
N ALA A 330 -11.40 9.29 -5.62
CA ALA A 330 -11.76 10.42 -6.45
C ALA A 330 -10.55 11.25 -6.96
N ASN A 331 -9.37 10.65 -7.13
CA ASN A 331 -8.16 11.35 -7.57
C ASN A 331 -7.98 11.27 -9.09
N SER A 332 -8.41 12.33 -9.78
CA SER A 332 -8.35 12.47 -11.23
C SER A 332 -6.92 12.39 -11.78
N GLU A 333 -5.96 13.10 -11.19
CA GLU A 333 -4.55 13.09 -11.63
C GLU A 333 -3.95 11.68 -11.62
N ALA A 334 -4.21 10.93 -10.55
CA ALA A 334 -3.75 9.55 -10.44
C ALA A 334 -4.44 8.64 -11.47
N THR A 335 -5.73 8.83 -11.72
CA THR A 335 -6.47 8.11 -12.77
C THR A 335 -5.88 8.36 -14.15
N LEU A 336 -5.65 9.63 -14.51
CA LEU A 336 -5.01 10.00 -15.78
C LEU A 336 -3.65 9.33 -15.92
N LYS A 337 -2.86 9.31 -14.84
CA LYS A 337 -1.55 8.68 -14.83
C LYS A 337 -1.59 7.17 -15.08
N TYR A 338 -2.54 6.44 -14.49
CA TYR A 338 -2.70 5.01 -14.76
C TYR A 338 -3.28 4.74 -16.14
N LEU A 339 -4.15 5.61 -16.66
CA LEU A 339 -4.60 5.55 -18.05
C LEU A 339 -3.43 5.70 -19.02
N TRP A 340 -2.61 6.73 -18.82
CA TRP A 340 -1.44 7.02 -19.64
C TRP A 340 -0.44 5.87 -19.64
N LEU A 341 -0.10 5.32 -18.45
CA LEU A 341 0.79 4.16 -18.35
C LEU A 341 0.31 2.97 -19.17
N GLY A 342 -1.01 2.75 -19.20
CA GLY A 342 -1.55 1.63 -19.94
C GLY A 342 -1.45 1.80 -21.46
N PHE A 343 -1.50 3.05 -21.96
CA PHE A 343 -1.24 3.35 -23.37
C PHE A 343 0.26 3.30 -23.69
N GLU A 344 1.10 3.95 -22.88
CA GLU A 344 2.55 4.01 -23.09
C GLU A 344 3.19 2.62 -23.18
N HIS A 345 2.70 1.68 -22.37
CA HIS A 345 3.25 0.33 -22.30
C HIS A 345 2.36 -0.74 -22.96
N ASN A 346 1.33 -0.34 -23.73
CA ASN A 346 0.40 -1.25 -24.40
C ASN A 346 -0.30 -2.30 -23.49
N ILE A 347 -0.44 -1.97 -22.20
CA ILE A 347 -1.00 -2.85 -21.17
C ILE A 347 -2.45 -3.24 -21.48
N TRP A 348 -3.21 -2.32 -22.07
CA TRP A 348 -4.62 -2.55 -22.40
C TRP A 348 -4.80 -3.80 -23.27
N THR A 349 -3.87 -4.03 -24.21
CA THR A 349 -3.94 -5.16 -25.14
C THR A 349 -3.39 -6.48 -24.56
N GLU A 350 -2.71 -6.48 -23.41
CA GLU A 350 -2.09 -7.69 -22.86
C GLU A 350 -3.09 -8.65 -22.20
N THR A 351 -4.06 -8.10 -21.46
CA THR A 351 -5.07 -8.86 -20.72
C THR A 351 -6.45 -8.20 -20.84
N PRO A 352 -6.98 -8.11 -22.08
CA PRO A 352 -8.16 -7.34 -22.44
C PRO A 352 -9.35 -7.55 -21.48
N GLY A 353 -9.71 -8.80 -21.18
CA GLY A 353 -10.87 -9.10 -20.35
C GLY A 353 -10.78 -8.64 -18.89
N GLN A 354 -9.59 -8.66 -18.25
CA GLN A 354 -9.44 -8.14 -16.88
C GLN A 354 -9.30 -6.62 -16.89
N MET A 355 -8.56 -6.07 -17.85
CA MET A 355 -8.37 -4.62 -17.97
C MET A 355 -9.69 -3.89 -18.19
N MET A 356 -10.56 -4.42 -19.06
CA MET A 356 -11.85 -3.79 -19.32
C MET A 356 -12.77 -3.78 -18.08
N LYS A 357 -12.71 -4.83 -17.25
CA LYS A 357 -13.43 -4.84 -15.96
C LYS A 357 -12.91 -3.77 -15.00
N ASP A 358 -11.62 -3.46 -15.07
CA ASP A 358 -11.01 -2.42 -14.25
C ASP A 358 -11.42 -1.02 -14.72
N VAL A 359 -11.48 -0.82 -16.04
CA VAL A 359 -11.98 0.40 -16.70
C VAL A 359 -13.45 0.63 -16.35
N LEU A 360 -14.30 -0.40 -16.52
CA LEU A 360 -15.71 -0.36 -16.16
C LEU A 360 -15.89 -0.02 -14.67
N PHE A 361 -15.15 -0.70 -13.79
CA PHE A 361 -15.22 -0.43 -12.35
C PHE A 361 -14.87 1.03 -12.03
N ALA A 362 -13.83 1.58 -12.64
CA ALA A 362 -13.43 2.97 -12.43
C ALA A 362 -14.51 3.94 -12.89
N LEU A 363 -15.11 3.72 -14.07
CA LEU A 363 -16.22 4.52 -14.59
C LEU A 363 -17.45 4.46 -13.69
N GLU A 364 -17.86 3.27 -13.25
CA GLU A 364 -18.99 3.09 -12.33
C GLU A 364 -18.73 3.78 -10.98
N THR A 365 -17.48 3.74 -10.49
CA THR A 365 -17.09 4.39 -9.24
C THR A 365 -17.18 5.91 -9.36
N TYR A 366 -16.65 6.50 -10.44
CA TYR A 366 -16.82 7.93 -10.71
C TYR A 366 -18.28 8.32 -10.88
N SER A 367 -19.05 7.50 -11.61
CA SER A 367 -20.49 7.68 -11.78
C SER A 367 -21.23 7.69 -10.43
N ALA A 368 -20.79 6.87 -9.46
CA ALA A 368 -21.34 6.86 -8.11
C ALA A 368 -20.96 8.11 -7.30
N HIS A 369 -19.72 8.58 -7.39
CA HIS A 369 -19.28 9.83 -6.75
C HIS A 369 -20.07 11.06 -7.21
N LEU A 370 -20.64 11.02 -8.42
CA LEU A 370 -21.49 12.09 -8.96
C LEU A 370 -22.96 12.03 -8.50
N THR A 371 -23.43 10.90 -7.95
CA THR A 371 -24.86 10.70 -7.61
C THR A 371 -25.16 10.44 -6.15
N THR A 372 -24.23 9.82 -5.44
CA THR A 372 -24.43 9.41 -4.05
C THR A 372 -23.38 10.09 -3.19
N PRO A 373 -23.74 10.64 -2.01
CA PRO A 373 -22.75 11.03 -1.01
C PRO A 373 -21.96 9.78 -0.63
N SER A 374 -20.78 9.65 -1.22
CA SER A 374 -19.86 8.53 -1.02
C SER A 374 -19.11 8.71 0.30
N GLU A 375 -18.42 7.67 0.75
CA GLU A 375 -17.43 7.79 1.84
C GLU A 375 -16.27 8.72 1.45
N ALA A 376 -16.01 8.87 0.15
CA ALA A 376 -15.07 9.86 -0.37
C ALA A 376 -15.73 11.24 -0.48
N PRO A 377 -14.97 12.34 -0.31
CA PRO A 377 -15.52 13.68 -0.51
C PRO A 377 -16.12 13.81 -1.91
N PRO A 378 -17.27 14.50 -2.06
CA PRO A 378 -17.84 14.76 -3.37
C PRO A 378 -16.83 15.52 -4.24
N LEU A 379 -16.83 15.23 -5.54
CA LEU A 379 -15.94 15.90 -6.49
C LEU A 379 -16.31 17.39 -6.56
N ASP A 380 -15.39 18.28 -6.21
CA ASP A 380 -15.55 19.72 -6.40
C ASP A 380 -15.58 20.10 -7.90
N VAL A 381 -15.74 21.40 -8.19
CA VAL A 381 -15.76 21.92 -9.57
C VAL A 381 -14.52 21.49 -10.34
N SER A 382 -13.33 21.67 -9.75
CA SER A 382 -12.05 21.25 -10.31
C SER A 382 -11.97 19.74 -10.55
N GLY A 383 -12.49 18.93 -9.62
CA GLY A 383 -12.56 17.48 -9.75
C GLY A 383 -13.48 17.02 -10.89
N ARG A 384 -14.63 17.67 -11.07
CA ARG A 384 -15.58 17.41 -12.17
C ARG A 384 -14.99 17.78 -13.53
N GLU A 385 -14.34 18.93 -13.61
CA GLU A 385 -13.58 19.37 -14.79
C GLU A 385 -12.49 18.38 -15.19
N SER A 386 -11.65 18.00 -14.22
CA SER A 386 -10.60 17.02 -14.43
C SER A 386 -11.16 15.67 -14.88
N LEU A 387 -12.31 15.25 -14.33
CA LEU A 387 -12.97 14.02 -14.74
C LEU A 387 -13.46 14.10 -16.19
N LEU A 388 -14.07 15.22 -16.60
CA LEU A 388 -14.50 15.41 -17.99
C LEU A 388 -13.31 15.33 -18.96
N GLN A 389 -12.18 15.94 -18.61
CA GLN A 389 -10.94 15.85 -19.39
C GLN A 389 -10.47 14.40 -19.55
N ILE A 390 -10.48 13.61 -18.46
CA ILE A 390 -10.04 12.20 -18.49
C ILE A 390 -11.03 11.30 -19.26
N LEU A 391 -12.32 11.61 -19.21
CA LEU A 391 -13.35 10.87 -19.95
C LEU A 391 -13.18 11.08 -21.46
N THR A 392 -12.99 12.32 -21.89
CA THR A 392 -13.03 12.73 -23.30
C THR A 392 -11.65 12.78 -23.97
N GLY A 393 -10.58 12.91 -23.19
CA GLY A 393 -9.23 13.15 -23.69
C GLY A 393 -9.00 14.62 -24.08
N LEU A 394 -9.71 15.57 -23.48
CA LEU A 394 -9.50 16.99 -23.76
C LEU A 394 -8.07 17.41 -23.35
N GLY A 395 -7.25 17.79 -24.33
CA GLY A 395 -5.92 18.38 -24.10
C GLY A 395 -5.96 19.92 -24.12
N GLU A 396 -4.86 20.54 -23.69
CA GLU A 396 -4.71 22.01 -23.68
C GLU A 396 -4.68 22.65 -25.08
N GLU A 397 -4.41 21.87 -26.14
CA GLU A 397 -4.19 22.34 -27.52
C GLU A 397 -5.33 21.99 -28.51
N ASP A 398 -6.55 21.74 -28.03
CA ASP A 398 -7.73 21.40 -28.86
C ASP A 398 -7.61 20.07 -29.67
N GLU A 399 -6.49 19.37 -29.53
CA GLU A 399 -6.30 18.00 -30.00
C GLU A 399 -6.78 16.98 -28.96
N ALA A 400 -7.59 16.02 -29.39
CA ALA A 400 -8.05 14.93 -28.54
C ALA A 400 -6.87 14.01 -28.19
N SER A 401 -6.49 13.99 -26.91
CA SER A 401 -5.50 13.07 -26.37
C SER A 401 -5.98 11.63 -26.59
N PRO A 402 -5.10 10.73 -27.07
CA PRO A 402 -5.41 9.31 -27.14
C PRO A 402 -5.62 8.71 -25.74
N VAL A 403 -5.21 9.40 -24.67
CA VAL A 403 -5.34 8.92 -23.29
C VAL A 403 -6.66 9.38 -22.68
N SER A 404 -7.68 8.54 -22.83
CA SER A 404 -8.99 8.77 -22.21
C SER A 404 -9.76 7.47 -22.01
N PHE A 405 -10.76 7.49 -21.12
CA PHE A 405 -11.67 6.37 -20.97
C PHE A 405 -12.38 6.03 -22.27
N ARG A 406 -12.75 7.05 -23.05
CA ARG A 406 -13.33 6.88 -24.39
C ARG A 406 -12.41 6.09 -25.31
N SER A 407 -11.15 6.49 -25.43
CA SER A 407 -10.18 5.82 -26.30
C SER A 407 -9.93 4.38 -25.90
N VAL A 408 -9.87 4.10 -24.58
CA VAL A 408 -9.74 2.72 -24.07
C VAL A 408 -10.99 1.91 -24.42
N ALA A 409 -12.19 2.41 -24.20
CA ALA A 409 -13.43 1.69 -24.51
C ALA A 409 -13.56 1.36 -26.01
N LEU A 410 -13.19 2.31 -26.89
CA LEU A 410 -13.24 2.11 -28.33
C LEU A 410 -12.16 1.14 -28.84
N LEU A 411 -11.01 1.05 -28.19
CA LEU A 411 -9.92 0.13 -28.57
C LEU A 411 -10.38 -1.34 -28.65
N PHE A 412 -11.24 -1.76 -27.71
CA PHE A 412 -11.74 -3.15 -27.62
C PHE A 412 -13.06 -3.39 -28.38
N LEU A 413 -13.55 -2.40 -29.12
CA LEU A 413 -14.65 -2.58 -30.07
C LEU A 413 -14.15 -2.93 -31.49
N SER A 414 -12.85 -3.17 -31.65
CA SER A 414 -12.24 -3.58 -32.91
C SER A 414 -12.63 -5.01 -33.35
N GLU A 415 -12.46 -5.31 -34.64
CA GLU A 415 -12.86 -6.58 -35.26
C GLU A 415 -12.11 -7.80 -34.70
N GLU A 416 -10.99 -7.61 -34.01
CA GLU A 416 -10.13 -8.67 -33.48
C GLU A 416 -10.53 -9.14 -32.06
N SER A 417 -11.44 -8.44 -31.38
CA SER A 417 -11.82 -8.75 -29.99
C SER A 417 -12.77 -9.95 -29.86
N THR A 418 -12.67 -10.67 -28.75
CA THR A 418 -13.58 -11.78 -28.44
C THR A 418 -14.99 -11.28 -28.09
N VAL A 419 -16.00 -12.16 -28.15
CA VAL A 419 -17.39 -11.81 -27.80
C VAL A 419 -17.51 -11.24 -26.38
N GLN A 420 -16.79 -11.84 -25.42
CA GLN A 420 -16.79 -11.40 -24.03
C GLN A 420 -16.12 -10.03 -23.85
N GLU A 421 -15.01 -9.79 -24.54
CA GLU A 421 -14.31 -8.50 -24.49
C GLU A 421 -15.17 -7.37 -25.08
N ARG A 422 -15.89 -7.65 -26.16
CA ARG A 422 -16.86 -6.72 -26.73
C ARG A 422 -18.00 -6.42 -25.78
N ASP A 423 -18.55 -7.43 -25.08
CA ASP A 423 -19.60 -7.22 -24.08
C ASP A 423 -19.13 -6.33 -22.92
N ASP A 424 -17.93 -6.59 -22.41
CA ASP A 424 -17.35 -5.78 -21.34
C ASP A 424 -17.00 -4.36 -21.84
N ALA A 425 -16.55 -4.21 -23.10
CA ALA A 425 -16.31 -2.91 -23.72
C ALA A 425 -17.61 -2.11 -23.93
N MET A 426 -18.70 -2.76 -24.32
CA MET A 426 -20.02 -2.14 -24.42
C MET A 426 -20.53 -1.66 -23.06
N LYS A 427 -20.33 -2.44 -21.99
CA LYS A 427 -20.67 -2.01 -20.63
C LYS A 427 -19.85 -0.79 -20.21
N ALA A 428 -18.54 -0.79 -20.47
CA ALA A 428 -17.70 0.37 -20.18
C ALA A 428 -18.15 1.60 -20.97
N LEU A 429 -18.55 1.42 -22.23
CA LEU A 429 -19.05 2.53 -23.05
C LEU A 429 -20.38 3.08 -22.53
N ARG A 430 -21.31 2.23 -22.08
CA ARG A 430 -22.55 2.68 -21.40
C ARG A 430 -22.24 3.43 -20.10
N ALA A 431 -21.29 2.93 -19.31
CA ALA A 431 -20.86 3.60 -18.08
C ALA A 431 -20.22 4.98 -18.38
N TYR A 432 -19.43 5.08 -19.45
CA TYR A 432 -18.88 6.34 -19.95
C TYR A 432 -19.98 7.34 -20.33
N ILE A 433 -20.96 6.94 -21.17
CA ILE A 433 -22.08 7.79 -21.57
C ILE A 433 -22.92 8.23 -20.36
N SER A 434 -23.21 7.32 -19.44
CA SER A 434 -23.91 7.64 -18.18
C SER A 434 -23.14 8.65 -17.32
N THR A 435 -21.82 8.51 -17.23
CA THR A 435 -20.97 9.42 -16.46
C THR A 435 -20.91 10.82 -17.08
N LEU A 436 -20.87 10.92 -18.42
CA LEU A 436 -21.01 12.20 -19.12
C LEU A 436 -22.36 12.87 -18.82
N GLY A 437 -23.44 12.08 -18.80
CA GLY A 437 -24.76 12.55 -18.40
C GLY A 437 -24.75 13.19 -17.02
N LYS A 438 -24.21 12.50 -16.02
CA LYS A 438 -24.14 13.00 -14.64
C LYS A 438 -23.23 14.23 -14.46
N LEU A 439 -22.29 14.45 -15.39
CA LEU A 439 -21.47 15.66 -15.43
C LEU A 439 -22.18 16.86 -16.07
N GLY A 440 -23.34 16.67 -16.71
CA GLY A 440 -24.01 17.73 -17.46
C GLY A 440 -23.40 17.98 -18.84
N ALA A 441 -22.64 17.02 -19.39
CA ALA A 441 -21.89 17.19 -20.64
C ALA A 441 -22.76 17.05 -21.91
N VAL A 442 -23.71 17.97 -22.09
CA VAL A 442 -24.76 17.90 -23.12
C VAL A 442 -24.24 18.04 -24.55
N ALA A 443 -23.21 18.86 -24.79
CA ALA A 443 -22.64 19.04 -26.12
C ALA A 443 -21.81 17.79 -26.51
N THR A 444 -21.08 17.24 -25.55
CA THR A 444 -20.30 16.01 -25.71
C THR A 444 -21.21 14.82 -25.99
N LEU A 445 -22.31 14.67 -25.24
CA LEU A 445 -23.31 13.63 -25.48
C LEU A 445 -23.92 13.72 -26.89
N TRP A 446 -24.24 14.93 -27.36
CA TRP A 446 -24.72 15.16 -28.74
C TRP A 446 -23.71 14.72 -29.80
N LYS A 447 -22.41 14.95 -29.54
CA LYS A 447 -21.36 14.52 -30.46
C LYS A 447 -21.18 13.01 -30.43
N GLU A 448 -21.18 12.40 -29.25
CA GLU A 448 -21.07 10.94 -29.12
C GLU A 448 -22.28 10.22 -29.73
N TRP A 449 -23.49 10.79 -29.67
CA TRP A 449 -24.65 10.25 -30.38
C TRP A 449 -24.37 10.08 -31.88
N ARG A 450 -23.67 11.02 -32.51
CA ARG A 450 -23.32 10.96 -33.93
C ARG A 450 -22.14 10.05 -34.22
N LEU A 451 -21.16 10.00 -33.33
CA LEU A 451 -19.95 9.20 -33.53
C LEU A 451 -20.17 7.71 -33.21
N ILE A 452 -21.00 7.41 -32.21
CA ILE A 452 -21.21 6.07 -31.66
C ILE A 452 -22.63 5.56 -31.96
N GLY A 453 -23.64 6.42 -31.81
CA GLY A 453 -25.05 6.09 -32.09
C GLY A 453 -25.42 6.17 -33.58
N GLY A 454 -24.57 6.78 -34.41
CA GLY A 454 -24.78 7.03 -35.84
C GLY A 454 -24.75 5.76 -36.71
N GLY A 455 -25.80 4.96 -36.64
CA GLY A 455 -26.13 3.88 -37.57
C GLY A 455 -27.31 4.21 -38.52
N VAL A 456 -27.74 5.46 -38.61
CA VAL A 456 -28.86 5.85 -39.48
C VAL A 456 -28.36 6.79 -40.57
N GLU A 457 -28.15 6.19 -41.74
CA GLU A 457 -28.03 6.82 -43.07
C GLU A 457 -26.72 7.54 -43.42
N GLY A 458 -25.81 6.79 -44.05
CA GLY A 458 -25.01 7.34 -45.14
C GLY A 458 -23.50 7.45 -44.95
N ASN A 459 -22.79 6.39 -44.53
CA ASN A 459 -21.37 6.23 -44.92
C ASN A 459 -20.91 4.77 -44.85
N ALA A 460 -21.17 4.04 -45.93
CA ALA A 460 -20.71 2.66 -46.14
C ALA A 460 -19.26 2.56 -46.65
N GLN A 461 -18.37 3.51 -46.32
CA GLN A 461 -17.02 3.57 -46.92
C GLN A 461 -15.84 3.52 -45.94
N THR A 462 -16.06 3.53 -44.63
CA THR A 462 -15.02 3.18 -43.65
C THR A 462 -15.45 1.90 -42.96
N GLY A 463 -14.84 0.77 -43.35
CA GLY A 463 -15.21 -0.58 -42.97
C GLY A 463 -14.97 -0.97 -41.49
N ASN A 464 -15.30 -0.10 -40.54
CA ASN A 464 -15.39 -0.47 -39.13
C ASN A 464 -16.86 -0.43 -38.70
N ASN A 465 -17.50 -1.59 -38.67
CA ASN A 465 -18.87 -1.78 -38.21
C ASN A 465 -18.98 -1.59 -36.68
N ILE A 466 -18.85 -0.36 -36.18
CA ILE A 466 -19.23 0.05 -34.81
C ILE A 466 -20.74 0.40 -34.80
N GLN A 467 -21.55 -0.26 -35.62
CA GLN A 467 -22.99 -0.01 -35.71
C GLN A 467 -23.69 -0.64 -34.50
N ASN A 468 -24.42 0.19 -33.73
CA ASN A 468 -25.30 -0.19 -32.61
C ASN A 468 -24.61 -0.71 -31.33
N CYS A 469 -23.48 -0.12 -30.91
CA CYS A 469 -22.81 -0.52 -29.65
C CYS A 469 -23.52 -0.03 -28.38
N VAL A 470 -24.31 1.05 -28.48
CA VAL A 470 -25.05 1.66 -27.35
C VAL A 470 -26.48 1.90 -27.78
N ASN A 471 -27.45 1.55 -26.92
CA ASN A 471 -28.86 1.69 -27.26
C ASN A 471 -29.29 3.16 -27.14
N ALA A 472 -30.30 3.56 -27.92
CA ALA A 472 -30.86 4.91 -27.82
C ALA A 472 -31.35 5.24 -26.40
N GLU A 473 -31.86 4.24 -25.67
CA GLU A 473 -32.29 4.37 -24.28
C GLU A 473 -31.17 4.80 -23.33
N ASP A 474 -29.93 4.32 -23.56
CA ASP A 474 -28.77 4.68 -22.75
C ASP A 474 -28.44 6.18 -22.92
N PHE A 475 -28.52 6.68 -24.16
CA PHE A 475 -28.33 8.11 -24.47
C PHE A 475 -29.45 8.97 -23.91
N VAL A 476 -30.71 8.54 -24.04
CA VAL A 476 -31.85 9.26 -23.48
C VAL A 476 -31.72 9.35 -21.96
N ALA A 477 -31.34 8.27 -21.28
CA ALA A 477 -31.11 8.28 -19.83
C ALA A 477 -29.97 9.23 -19.44
N ALA A 478 -28.86 9.23 -20.17
CA ALA A 478 -27.74 10.14 -19.93
C ALA A 478 -28.12 11.62 -20.16
N VAL A 479 -28.90 11.92 -21.20
CA VAL A 479 -29.42 13.27 -21.45
C VAL A 479 -30.32 13.72 -20.31
N ARG A 480 -31.25 12.88 -19.83
CA ARG A 480 -32.10 13.24 -18.68
C ARG A 480 -31.27 13.56 -17.44
N ALA A 481 -30.22 12.78 -17.18
CA ALA A 481 -29.28 13.05 -16.09
C ALA A 481 -28.47 14.33 -16.30
N ALA A 482 -28.17 14.71 -17.55
CA ALA A 482 -27.48 15.96 -17.86
C ALA A 482 -28.36 17.19 -17.65
N LEU A 483 -29.65 17.10 -18.00
CA LEU A 483 -30.59 18.20 -17.85
C LEU A 483 -30.78 18.64 -16.40
N SER A 484 -30.62 17.74 -15.42
CA SER A 484 -30.74 18.12 -14.01
C SER A 484 -29.54 18.90 -13.48
N VAL A 485 -28.42 18.97 -14.22
CA VAL A 485 -27.17 19.57 -13.75
C VAL A 485 -26.61 20.64 -14.70
N VAL A 486 -27.01 20.64 -15.98
CA VAL A 486 -26.49 21.54 -17.02
C VAL A 486 -26.69 23.02 -16.67
N ALA A 487 -25.68 23.84 -16.96
CA ALA A 487 -25.79 25.28 -16.87
C ALA A 487 -26.47 25.86 -18.12
N LEU A 488 -27.42 26.77 -17.94
CA LEU A 488 -28.04 27.50 -19.04
C LEU A 488 -27.01 28.47 -19.65
N ARG A 489 -26.94 28.52 -20.98
CA ARG A 489 -26.04 29.40 -21.72
C ARG A 489 -26.82 30.46 -22.49
N GLU A 490 -26.26 31.67 -22.58
CA GLU A 490 -26.83 32.78 -23.34
C GLU A 490 -26.12 33.02 -24.67
N GLU A 491 -24.94 32.41 -24.88
CA GLU A 491 -24.10 32.66 -26.05
C GLU A 491 -24.38 31.71 -27.22
N SER A 492 -24.36 32.24 -28.44
CA SER A 492 -24.48 31.46 -29.67
C SER A 492 -23.26 30.57 -29.88
N VAL A 493 -23.48 29.27 -30.09
CA VAL A 493 -22.41 28.27 -30.27
C VAL A 493 -22.11 28.03 -31.75
N PRO A 494 -20.85 27.86 -32.17
CA PRO A 494 -20.51 27.46 -33.54
C PRO A 494 -21.20 26.14 -33.94
N THR A 495 -21.77 26.09 -35.16
CA THR A 495 -22.54 24.94 -35.66
C THR A 495 -21.71 23.69 -35.99
N HIS A 496 -20.38 23.83 -36.11
CA HIS A 496 -19.47 22.76 -36.53
C HIS A 496 -18.33 22.54 -35.53
N LEU A 497 -18.64 21.92 -34.39
CA LEU A 497 -17.64 21.54 -33.41
C LEU A 497 -17.24 20.05 -33.52
N GLY A 498 -15.94 19.81 -33.38
CA GLY A 498 -15.37 18.49 -33.12
C GLY A 498 -15.73 18.00 -31.72
N LEU A 499 -15.29 16.80 -31.37
CA LEU A 499 -15.48 16.25 -30.01
C LEU A 499 -14.76 17.11 -28.96
N ALA A 500 -13.52 17.52 -29.23
CA ALA A 500 -12.75 18.40 -28.35
C ALA A 500 -13.48 19.73 -28.12
N GLY A 501 -13.97 20.38 -29.18
CA GLY A 501 -14.77 21.60 -29.08
C GLY A 501 -16.05 21.42 -28.26
N CYS A 502 -16.77 20.30 -28.40
CA CYS A 502 -17.95 20.00 -27.59
C CYS A 502 -17.59 19.79 -26.11
N ALA A 503 -16.52 19.04 -25.84
CA ALA A 503 -16.03 18.81 -24.49
C ALA A 503 -15.51 20.10 -23.83
N MET A 504 -14.91 21.02 -24.59
CA MET A 504 -14.47 22.34 -24.10
C MET A 504 -15.66 23.20 -23.67
N LEU A 505 -16.76 23.19 -24.44
CA LEU A 505 -17.99 23.88 -24.04
C LEU A 505 -18.54 23.31 -22.73
N ASP A 506 -18.62 21.99 -22.63
CA ASP A 506 -19.12 21.37 -21.41
C ASP A 506 -18.18 21.62 -20.22
N TRP A 507 -16.86 21.62 -20.44
CA TRP A 507 -15.86 21.95 -19.42
C TRP A 507 -16.08 23.36 -18.85
N GLN A 508 -16.19 24.37 -19.73
CA GLN A 508 -16.51 25.75 -19.33
C GLN A 508 -17.88 25.88 -18.67
N SER A 509 -18.81 24.95 -18.94
CA SER A 509 -20.14 24.98 -18.31
C SER A 509 -20.12 24.50 -16.86
N ILE A 510 -19.13 23.69 -16.44
CA ILE A 510 -19.08 23.06 -15.11
C ILE A 510 -19.04 24.12 -14.00
N GLU A 511 -18.23 25.18 -14.16
CA GLU A 511 -18.16 26.28 -13.20
C GLU A 511 -19.51 27.02 -13.04
N LEU A 512 -20.35 27.01 -14.08
CA LEU A 512 -21.64 27.69 -14.11
C LEU A 512 -22.79 26.80 -13.61
N GLN A 513 -22.54 25.53 -13.30
CA GLN A 513 -23.56 24.60 -12.80
C GLN A 513 -23.98 24.99 -11.38
N ASN A 514 -25.28 24.90 -11.09
CA ASN A 514 -25.78 25.17 -9.74
C ASN A 514 -25.22 24.11 -8.76
N PRO A 515 -24.42 24.48 -7.73
CA PRO A 515 -23.88 23.54 -6.75
C PRO A 515 -24.94 22.68 -6.07
N ASP A 516 -26.12 23.25 -5.81
CA ASP A 516 -27.23 22.53 -5.17
C ASP A 516 -27.81 21.42 -6.05
N ALA A 517 -27.69 21.56 -7.38
CA ALA A 517 -28.22 20.60 -8.35
C ALA A 517 -27.43 19.28 -8.39
N TRP A 518 -26.17 19.30 -7.93
CA TRP A 518 -25.31 18.11 -7.88
C TRP A 518 -24.79 17.76 -6.48
N LEU A 519 -24.98 18.63 -5.47
CA LEU A 519 -24.80 18.29 -4.04
C LEU A 519 -26.08 17.74 -3.39
N GLY A 520 -27.25 18.06 -3.94
CA GLY A 520 -28.53 17.50 -3.49
C GLY A 520 -28.66 16.01 -3.84
N SER A 521 -29.39 15.25 -3.03
CA SER A 521 -29.85 13.91 -3.43
C SER A 521 -30.59 14.06 -4.76
N GLN A 522 -30.09 13.44 -5.84
CA GLN A 522 -30.79 13.44 -7.13
C GLN A 522 -32.20 12.81 -7.05
N GLN A 523 -32.64 12.30 -5.89
CA GLN A 523 -34.05 11.96 -5.64
C GLN A 523 -34.97 13.19 -5.55
N ASP A 524 -34.45 14.37 -5.19
CA ASP A 524 -35.22 15.63 -5.15
C ASP A 524 -35.06 16.48 -6.42
N ALA A 525 -34.07 16.16 -7.26
CA ALA A 525 -33.99 16.67 -8.62
C ALA A 525 -35.08 15.98 -9.45
N ARG A 526 -36.30 16.54 -9.41
CA ARG A 526 -37.39 16.13 -10.31
C ARG A 526 -36.81 16.09 -11.72
N PRO A 527 -36.95 14.98 -12.47
CA PRO A 527 -36.59 14.99 -13.88
C PRO A 527 -37.33 16.15 -14.51
N ILE A 528 -36.58 17.07 -15.10
CA ILE A 528 -37.15 18.17 -15.85
C ILE A 528 -38.03 17.52 -16.93
N GLU A 529 -39.35 17.71 -16.83
CA GLU A 529 -40.39 17.10 -17.70
C GLU A 529 -40.37 17.69 -19.13
N GLY A 530 -39.18 17.90 -19.69
CA GLY A 530 -38.95 18.63 -20.93
C GLY A 530 -39.06 17.77 -22.19
N PHE A 531 -38.73 16.48 -22.12
CA PHE A 531 -38.76 15.59 -23.28
C PHE A 531 -39.44 14.25 -22.97
N PRO A 532 -40.56 13.93 -23.63
CA PRO A 532 -40.98 12.54 -23.85
C PRO A 532 -39.86 11.74 -24.51
N ASP A 533 -39.80 10.42 -24.27
CA ASP A 533 -38.73 9.54 -24.78
C ASP A 533 -38.58 9.58 -26.30
N GLY A 534 -39.68 9.78 -27.04
CA GLY A 534 -39.67 9.96 -28.49
C GLY A 534 -39.07 11.30 -28.94
N ASP A 535 -39.24 12.35 -28.15
CA ASP A 535 -38.81 13.71 -28.50
C ASP A 535 -37.32 13.93 -28.19
N THR A 536 -36.77 13.23 -27.19
CA THR A 536 -35.34 13.31 -26.87
C THR A 536 -34.48 12.81 -28.03
N ARG A 537 -34.91 11.71 -28.67
CA ARG A 537 -34.21 11.15 -29.83
C ARG A 537 -34.27 12.09 -31.02
N ALA A 538 -35.46 12.62 -31.32
CA ALA A 538 -35.63 13.60 -32.39
C ALA A 538 -34.81 14.88 -32.13
N ALA A 539 -34.69 15.29 -30.87
CA ALA A 539 -33.87 16.44 -30.48
C ALA A 539 -32.36 16.17 -30.65
N LEU A 540 -31.87 14.96 -30.34
CA LEU A 540 -30.46 14.59 -30.55
C LEU A 540 -30.06 14.64 -32.03
N ASP A 541 -31.00 14.45 -32.96
CA ASP A 541 -30.77 14.54 -34.40
C ASP A 541 -30.70 15.99 -34.92
N LEU A 542 -31.09 16.99 -34.12
CA LEU A 542 -30.97 18.41 -34.48
C LEU A 542 -29.50 18.84 -34.59
N PRO A 543 -29.16 19.83 -35.45
CA PRO A 543 -27.89 20.55 -35.40
C PRO A 543 -27.53 21.01 -33.98
N LEU A 544 -26.24 21.23 -33.69
CA LEU A 544 -25.76 21.50 -32.32
C LEU A 544 -26.47 22.71 -31.68
N ASP A 545 -26.65 23.78 -32.44
CA ASP A 545 -27.43 24.97 -32.04
C ASP A 545 -28.89 24.61 -31.71
N GLY A 546 -29.58 23.89 -32.61
CA GLY A 546 -30.95 23.45 -32.37
C GLY A 546 -31.08 22.47 -31.19
N TRP A 547 -30.07 21.64 -30.94
CA TRP A 547 -29.98 20.77 -29.77
C TRP A 547 -29.83 21.56 -28.48
N LEU A 548 -28.90 22.51 -28.44
CA LEU A 548 -28.65 23.34 -27.27
C LEU A 548 -29.88 24.22 -26.95
N ASP A 549 -30.55 24.77 -27.96
CA ASP A 549 -31.82 25.48 -27.79
C ASP A 549 -32.93 24.58 -27.22
N ALA A 550 -32.97 23.31 -27.64
CA ALA A 550 -33.93 22.34 -27.11
C ALA A 550 -33.62 21.98 -25.64
N VAL A 551 -32.33 21.78 -25.32
CA VAL A 551 -31.84 21.55 -23.95
C VAL A 551 -32.16 22.74 -23.05
N GLN A 552 -31.94 23.97 -23.52
CA GLN A 552 -32.23 25.20 -22.78
C GLN A 552 -33.73 25.33 -22.47
N ARG A 553 -34.60 25.17 -23.48
CA ARG A 553 -36.07 25.18 -23.28
C ARG A 553 -36.55 24.08 -22.35
N ALA A 554 -35.89 22.92 -22.38
CA ALA A 554 -36.21 21.84 -21.46
C ALA A 554 -35.81 22.23 -20.04
N ALA A 555 -34.58 22.70 -19.83
CA ALA A 555 -34.01 23.02 -18.53
C ALA A 555 -34.66 24.24 -17.84
N GLU A 556 -35.39 25.09 -18.56
CA GLU A 556 -36.17 26.18 -17.98
C GLU A 556 -37.31 25.66 -17.08
N PRO A 557 -37.44 26.14 -15.83
CA PRO A 557 -38.54 25.75 -14.96
C PRO A 557 -39.86 26.24 -15.57
N ARG A 558 -40.74 25.32 -15.96
CA ARG A 558 -42.10 25.66 -16.39
C ARG A 558 -42.77 26.45 -15.27
N GLY A 559 -42.93 27.76 -15.48
CA GLY A 559 -43.66 28.61 -14.57
C GLY A 559 -45.05 28.01 -14.33
N GLY A 560 -45.32 27.62 -13.09
CA GLY A 560 -46.69 27.29 -12.68
C GLY A 560 -47.62 28.47 -12.99
N PRO A 561 -48.92 28.22 -13.23
CA PRO A 561 -49.86 29.30 -13.54
C PRO A 561 -49.78 30.34 -12.43
N ARG A 562 -49.48 31.59 -12.80
CA ARG A 562 -49.68 32.74 -11.92
C ARG A 562 -51.16 32.78 -11.60
N SER A 563 -51.52 32.39 -10.39
CA SER A 563 -52.84 32.65 -9.83
C SER A 563 -53.03 34.16 -9.80
N GLU A 564 -53.92 34.67 -10.64
CA GLU A 564 -54.45 36.04 -10.55
C GLU A 564 -55.27 36.24 -9.28
#